data_AF-A0A5J4RQK3-F1
#
_entry.id   AF-A0A5J4RQK3-F1
#
_cell.length_a   1.000
_cell.length_b   1.000
_cell.length_c   1.000
_cell.angle_alpha   90.00
_cell.angle_beta   90.00
_cell.angle_gamma   90.00
#
_symmetry.space_group_name_H-M   'P 1'
#
loop_
_entity.id
_entity.type
_entity.pdbx_description
1 polymer ?
#
loop_
_entity_poly.entity_id
_entity_poly.type
_entity_poly.pdbx_seq_one_letter_code
_entity_poly.pdbx_strand_id
1 'polypeptide(L)' 'TDHIAAFCGIGYYNTVWYKYQGTEGNDKFDDNQILRLEFDSFKETLILFIDNVQQPVYLSGIKKKVRFIVHLAPLGN' A
#
# COMPACT_ATOMS: atom_id res chain seq x y z
N THR A 1 -3.77 10.80 12.95
CA THR A 1 -3.90 9.63 12.04
C THR A 1 -3.75 10.01 10.57
N ASP A 2 -3.71 11.31 10.25
CA ASP A 2 -3.62 11.89 8.88
C ASP A 2 -2.30 11.70 8.11
N HIS A 3 -1.40 10.86 8.64
CA HIS A 3 -0.04 10.64 8.12
C HIS A 3 0.29 9.15 8.05
N ILE A 4 -0.70 8.33 7.71
CA ILE A 4 -0.53 6.90 7.46
C ILE A 4 -0.88 6.64 6.00
N ALA A 5 0.02 5.93 5.34
CA ALA A 5 -0.20 5.30 4.06
C ALA A 5 -0.23 3.79 4.32
N ALA A 6 -1.31 3.12 3.94
CA ALA A 6 -1.44 1.69 4.13
C ALA A 6 -1.68 0.96 2.80
N PHE A 7 -0.98 -0.15 2.61
CA PHE A 7 -1.29 -1.15 1.60
C PHE A 7 -1.95 -2.33 2.30
N CYS A 8 -3.07 -2.81 1.77
CA CYS A 8 -3.93 -3.78 2.43
C CYS A 8 -4.06 -5.06 1.60
N GLY A 9 -3.95 -6.19 2.29
CA GLY A 9 -4.03 -7.53 1.70
C GLY A 9 -5.45 -8.04 1.50
N ILE A 10 -5.58 -9.35 1.33
CA ILE A 10 -6.76 -10.02 0.78
C ILE A 10 -8.09 -9.76 1.53
N GLY A 11 -8.05 -9.62 2.85
CA GLY A 11 -9.23 -9.35 3.68
C GLY A 11 -9.85 -7.95 3.55
N TYR A 12 -9.26 -7.06 2.75
CA TYR A 12 -9.77 -5.69 2.54
C TYR A 12 -10.43 -5.53 1.18
N TYR A 13 -11.43 -4.64 1.10
CA TYR A 13 -12.05 -4.24 -0.16
C TYR A 13 -11.09 -3.33 -0.97
N ASN A 14 -10.64 -2.23 -0.36
CA ASN A 14 -9.64 -1.34 -0.94
C ASN A 14 -8.21 -1.79 -0.61
N THR A 15 -7.31 -1.73 -1.58
CA THR A 15 -5.92 -2.20 -1.45
C THR A 15 -4.93 -1.10 -1.06
N VAL A 16 -5.31 0.18 -1.20
CA VAL A 16 -4.50 1.32 -0.76
C VAL A 16 -5.36 2.26 0.09
N TRP A 17 -4.81 2.77 1.19
CA TRP A 17 -5.46 3.78 2.03
C TRP A 17 -4.52 4.94 2.33
N TYR A 18 -5.03 6.16 2.16
CA TYR A 18 -4.36 7.38 2.59
C TYR A 18 -5.38 8.41 3.07
N LYS A 19 -5.15 9.00 4.24
CA LYS A 19 -6.08 9.98 4.86
C LYS A 19 -7.55 9.51 4.85
N TYR A 20 -7.78 8.26 5.24
CA TYR A 20 -9.11 7.61 5.27
C TYR A 20 -9.80 7.43 3.92
N GLN A 21 -9.11 7.70 2.80
CA GLN A 21 -9.60 7.42 1.46
C GLN A 21 -9.00 6.11 0.98
N GLY A 22 -9.87 5.17 0.63
CA GLY A 22 -9.51 3.89 0.04
C GLY A 22 -9.46 3.98 -1.48
N THR A 23 -8.53 3.25 -2.09
CA THR A 23 -8.40 3.15 -3.54
C THR A 23 -8.15 1.69 -3.92
N GLU A 24 -8.90 1.23 -4.92
CA GLU A 24 -8.71 -0.08 -5.56
C GLU A 24 -7.73 0.02 -6.73
N GLY A 25 -7.23 -1.12 -7.20
CA GLY A 25 -6.46 -1.22 -8.44
C GLY A 25 -5.15 -2.00 -8.32
N ASN A 26 -4.59 -2.10 -7.11
CA ASN A 26 -3.52 -3.07 -6.84
C ASN A 26 -4.10 -4.46 -6.67
N ASP A 27 -3.31 -5.47 -7.03
CA ASP A 27 -3.57 -6.84 -6.65
C ASP A 27 -3.62 -6.96 -5.13
N LYS A 28 -4.49 -7.84 -4.64
CA LYS A 28 -4.53 -8.22 -3.24
C LYS A 28 -3.36 -9.17 -2.96
N PHE A 29 -2.62 -8.91 -1.89
CA PHE A 29 -1.58 -9.83 -1.41
C PHE A 29 -2.07 -10.68 -0.24
N ASP A 30 -1.48 -11.85 -0.12
CA ASP A 30 -1.74 -12.86 0.90
C ASP A 30 -0.44 -13.58 1.30
N ASP A 31 -0.56 -14.71 2.01
CA ASP A 31 0.55 -15.52 2.47
C ASP A 31 1.54 -15.93 1.35
N ASN A 32 2.81 -16.09 1.74
CA ASN A 32 3.92 -16.56 0.91
C ASN A 32 4.36 -15.63 -0.25
N GLN A 33 4.00 -14.36 -0.20
CA GLN A 33 4.43 -13.36 -1.19
C GLN A 33 5.51 -12.42 -0.62
N ILE A 34 6.40 -11.95 -1.48
CA ILE A 34 7.40 -10.94 -1.11
C ILE A 34 6.86 -9.55 -1.42
N LEU A 35 6.71 -8.74 -0.38
CA LEU A 35 6.29 -7.34 -0.51
C LEU A 35 7.51 -6.42 -0.43
N ARG A 36 7.64 -5.51 -1.39
CA ARG A 36 8.63 -4.43 -1.36
C ARG A 36 7.92 -3.09 -1.47
N LEU A 37 8.26 -2.17 -0.56
CA LEU A 37 7.87 -0.77 -0.64
C LEU A 37 9.08 0.05 -1.07
N GLU A 38 8.92 0.85 -2.12
CA GLU A 38 9.96 1.74 -2.62
C GLU A 38 9.51 3.19 -2.46
N PHE A 39 10.27 3.95 -1.66
CA PHE A 39 10.06 5.38 -1.47
C PHE A 39 11.11 6.16 -2.27
N ASP A 40 10.65 6.94 -3.24
CA ASP A 40 11.47 7.91 -3.98
C ASP A 40 11.25 9.29 -3.37
N SER A 41 12.24 9.80 -2.63
CA SER A 41 12.17 11.11 -1.97
C SER A 41 12.24 12.29 -2.93
N PHE A 42 12.76 12.11 -4.14
CA PHE A 42 12.82 13.18 -5.14
C PHE A 42 11.48 13.33 -5.85
N LYS A 43 10.83 12.22 -6.16
CA LYS A 43 9.48 12.21 -6.75
C LYS A 43 8.36 12.30 -5.72
N GLU A 44 8.70 12.15 -4.45
CA GLU A 44 7.76 12.09 -3.31
C GLU A 44 6.73 10.96 -3.48
N THR A 45 7.16 9.81 -4.02
CA THR A 45 6.29 8.66 -4.32
C THR A 45 6.60 7.45 -3.45
N LEU A 46 5.56 6.68 -3.11
CA LEU A 46 5.67 5.37 -2.48
C LEU A 46 4.95 4.32 -3.31
N ILE A 47 5.68 3.31 -3.76
CA ILE A 47 5.22 2.26 -4.69
C ILE A 47 5.29 0.89 -4.00
N LEU A 48 4.26 0.06 -4.23
CA LEU A 48 4.24 -1.34 -3.80
C LEU A 48 4.69 -2.26 -4.95
N PHE A 49 5.46 -3.28 -4.60
CA PHE A 49 5.72 -4.44 -5.44
C PHE A 49 5.26 -5.71 -4.71
N ILE A 50 4.62 -6.61 -5.45
CA ILE A 50 4.23 -7.96 -5.00
C ILE A 50 4.97 -8.96 -5.88
N ASP A 51 5.80 -9.82 -5.29
CA ASP A 51 6.62 -10.81 -6.03
C ASP A 51 7.42 -10.18 -7.18
N ASN A 52 8.02 -9.02 -6.91
CA ASN A 52 8.75 -8.16 -7.85
C ASN A 52 7.92 -7.51 -8.98
N VAL A 53 6.61 -7.72 -9.02
CA VAL A 53 5.70 -7.03 -9.94
C VAL A 53 5.27 -5.69 -9.34
N GLN A 54 5.56 -4.60 -10.05
CA GLN A 54 5.14 -3.25 -9.64
C GLN A 54 3.62 -3.12 -9.71
N GLN A 55 3.03 -2.63 -8.63
CA GLN A 55 1.60 -2.41 -8.54
C GLN A 55 1.21 -1.04 -9.12
N PRO A 56 0.03 -0.93 -9.77
CA PRO A 56 -0.34 0.25 -10.57
C PRO A 56 -0.71 1.48 -9.73
N VAL A 57 -1.23 1.29 -8.52
CA VAL A 57 -1.61 2.36 -7.59
C VAL A 57 -0.45 2.62 -6.63
N TYR A 58 0.03 3.85 -6.67
CA TYR A 58 1.07 4.37 -5.80
C TYR A 58 0.62 5.68 -5.15
N LEU A 59 1.30 6.07 -4.09
CA LEU A 59 1.05 7.33 -3.41
C LEU A 59 2.05 8.38 -3.90
N SER A 60 1.60 9.61 -4.09
CA SER A 60 2.42 10.74 -4.52
C SER A 60 2.21 11.97 -3.63
N GLY A 61 3.15 12.92 -3.68
CA GLY A 61 3.06 14.17 -2.93
C GLY A 61 3.28 14.01 -1.42
N ILE A 62 4.10 13.02 -1.03
CA ILE A 62 4.48 12.75 0.36
C ILE A 62 5.47 13.82 0.85
N LYS A 63 4.96 15.00 1.22
CA LYS A 63 5.76 16.17 1.63
C LYS A 63 6.09 16.26 3.13
N LYS A 64 5.44 15.40 3.93
CA LYS A 64 5.58 15.36 5.39
C LYS A 64 5.94 13.95 5.82
N LYS A 65 6.44 13.82 7.05
CA LYS A 65 6.73 12.51 7.64
C LYS A 65 5.47 11.65 7.66
N VAL A 66 5.45 10.58 6.88
CA VAL A 66 4.37 9.59 6.79
C VAL A 66 4.87 8.25 7.32
N ARG A 67 3.98 7.51 7.99
CA ARG A 67 4.21 6.10 8.34
C ARG A 67 3.66 5.22 7.24
N PHE A 68 4.47 4.29 6.77
CA PHE A 68 4.08 3.30 5.77
C PHE A 68 3.69 2.01 6.51
N ILE A 69 2.52 1.47 6.20
CA ILE A 69 1.96 0.28 6.85
C ILE A 69 1.60 -0.74 5.76
N VAL A 70 1.95 -1.99 6.01
CA VAL A 70 1.37 -3.14 5.30
C VAL A 70 0.41 -3.81 6.27
N HIS A 71 -0.82 -4.04 5.85
CA HIS A 71 -1.84 -4.67 6.68
C HIS A 71 -2.41 -5.90 5.99
N LEU A 72 -2.20 -7.07 6.60
CA LEU A 72 -2.77 -8.32 6.15
C LEU A 72 -3.88 -8.71 7.14
N ALA A 73 -5.07 -8.98 6.62
CA ALA A 73 -6.16 -9.61 7.36
C ALA A 73 -6.65 -10.81 6.54
N PRO A 74 -6.98 -11.93 7.19
CA PRO A 74 -7.55 -13.09 6.50
C PRO A 74 -8.91 -12.73 5.88
N LEU A 75 -9.26 -13.40 4.79
CA LEU A 75 -10.67 -13.45 4.38
C LEU A 75 -11.46 -14.13 5.51
N GLY A 76 -12.53 -13.48 5.98
CA GLY A 76 -13.37 -14.05 7.03
C GLY A 76 -13.88 -15.45 6.63
N ASN A 77 -13.77 -16.40 7.56
CA ASN A 77 -14.34 -17.74 7.43
C ASN A 77 -15.88 -17.71 7.42
#